data_AF-A0A821BW20-F1
#
_entry.id   AF-A0A821BW20-F1
#
_cell.length_a   1.000
_cell.length_b   1.000
_cell.length_c   1.000
_cell.angle_alpha   90.00
_cell.angle_beta   90.00
_cell.angle_gamma   90.00
#
_symmetry.space_group_name_H-M   'P 1'
#
loop_
_entity.id
_entity.type
_entity.pdbx_description
1 polymer ?
#
loop_
_entity_poly.entity_id
_entity_poly.type
_entity_poly.pdbx_seq_one_letter_code
_entity_poly.pdbx_strand_id
1 'polypeptide(L)'
;MLYGNYDLDMINANQSKHLIIFSSCRLNIFKFIFNYIYMTNDDNNDILEKFNQFQTDFWIEKHWYIEYELSYYSSSIYTVPYTLNSFKLEISTQRYWNQF
;
A
#
# COMPACT_ATOMS: atom_id res chain seq x y z
N MET A 1 30.56 -5.11 -10.60
CA MET A 1 29.33 -5.60 -9.95
C MET A 1 28.20 -4.75 -10.50
N LEU A 2 27.33 -5.36 -11.32
CA LEU A 2 26.13 -4.70 -11.82
C LEU A 2 25.11 -4.74 -10.68
N TYR A 3 24.83 -3.60 -10.05
CA TYR A 3 23.67 -3.45 -9.19
C TYR A 3 22.44 -3.76 -10.06
N GLY A 4 21.56 -4.63 -9.55
CA GLY A 4 20.32 -4.93 -10.26
C GLY A 4 19.57 -3.63 -10.47
N ASN A 5 19.44 -3.18 -11.71
CA ASN A 5 18.54 -2.09 -12.08
C ASN A 5 17.12 -2.56 -11.78
N TYR A 6 16.61 -2.24 -10.59
CA TYR A 6 15.19 -2.26 -10.35
C TYR A 6 14.62 -1.11 -11.17
N ASP A 7 13.74 -1.43 -12.11
CA ASP A 7 13.10 -0.43 -12.95
C ASP A 7 12.01 0.27 -12.11
N LEU A 8 12.42 1.25 -11.31
CA LEU A 8 11.53 2.08 -10.50
C LEU A 8 10.48 2.80 -11.36
N ASP A 9 10.68 2.91 -12.67
CA ASP A 9 9.68 3.43 -13.60
C ASP A 9 8.47 2.50 -13.73
N MET A 10 8.60 1.22 -13.37
CA MET A 10 7.46 0.30 -13.25
C MET A 10 6.54 0.66 -12.07
N ILE A 11 7.05 1.36 -11.04
CA ILE A 11 6.24 1.85 -9.91
C ILE A 11 5.67 3.21 -10.30
N ASN A 12 4.66 3.21 -11.17
CA ASN A 12 4.03 4.42 -11.67
C ASN A 12 2.60 4.57 -11.13
N ALA A 13 2.40 5.56 -10.25
CA ALA A 13 1.12 5.84 -9.61
C ALA A 13 0.02 6.19 -10.63
N ASN A 14 0.34 6.94 -11.70
CA ASN A 14 -0.64 7.34 -12.71
C ASN A 14 -1.12 6.14 -13.54
N GLN A 15 -0.20 5.29 -14.00
CA GLN A 15 -0.57 4.07 -14.74
C GLN A 15 -1.41 3.13 -13.89
N SER A 16 -1.02 2.97 -12.62
CA SER A 16 -1.74 2.14 -11.65
C SER A 16 -3.15 2.67 -11.37
N LYS A 17 -3.30 3.99 -11.25
CA LYS A 17 -4.60 4.66 -11.11
C LYS A 17 -5.51 4.40 -12.32
N HIS A 18 -4.99 4.49 -13.54
CA HIS A 18 -5.78 4.19 -14.74
C HIS A 18 -6.24 2.73 -14.78
N LEU A 19 -5.36 1.78 -14.45
CA LEU A 19 -5.70 0.35 -14.35
C LEU A 19 -6.81 0.12 -13.33
N ILE A 20 -6.73 0.78 -12.18
CA ILE A 20 -7.73 0.66 -11.12
C ILE A 20 -9.06 1.26 -11.55
N ILE A 21 -9.09 2.46 -12.15
CA ILE A 21 -10.34 3.06 -12.66
C ILE A 21 -11.02 2.12 -13.66
N PHE A 22 -10.25 1.59 -14.62
CA PHE A 22 -10.77 0.68 -15.63
C PHE A 22 -11.32 -0.62 -15.01
N SER A 23 -10.62 -1.14 -14.01
CA SER A 23 -10.94 -2.43 -13.39
C SER A 23 -11.96 -2.32 -12.24
N SER A 24 -12.19 -1.11 -11.72
CA SER A 24 -13.04 -0.83 -10.55
C SER A 24 -14.52 -1.18 -10.79
N CYS A 25 -14.96 -1.30 -12.04
CA CYS A 25 -16.30 -1.83 -12.35
C CYS A 25 -16.45 -3.32 -12.00
N ARG A 26 -15.35 -4.05 -11.75
CA ARG A 26 -15.33 -5.50 -11.54
C ARG A 26 -14.54 -5.95 -10.31
N LEU A 27 -13.69 -5.09 -9.75
CA LEU A 27 -12.80 -5.42 -8.65
C LEU A 27 -12.89 -4.35 -7.54
N ASN A 28 -13.03 -4.82 -6.30
CA ASN A 28 -13.14 -3.97 -5.10
C ASN A 28 -11.83 -3.83 -4.34
N ILE A 29 -10.82 -4.65 -4.66
CA ILE A 29 -9.52 -4.70 -3.99
C ILE A 29 -8.46 -4.88 -5.06
N PHE A 30 -7.40 -4.09 -4.97
CA PHE A 30 -6.23 -4.17 -5.83
C PHE A 30 -4.99 -4.38 -4.98
N LYS A 31 -4.09 -5.24 -5.44
CA LYS A 31 -2.75 -5.42 -4.89
C LYS A 31 -1.76 -5.45 -6.05
N PHE A 32 -0.81 -4.53 -6.06
CA PHE A 32 0.35 -4.60 -6.95
C PHE A 32 1.52 -5.15 -6.16
N ILE A 33 2.24 -6.10 -6.75
CA ILE A 33 3.41 -6.73 -6.16
C ILE A 33 4.58 -6.46 -7.09
N PHE A 34 5.61 -5.84 -6.56
CA PHE A 34 6.85 -5.53 -7.25
C PHE A 34 7.93 -6.43 -6.65
N ASN A 35 8.45 -7.35 -7.46
CA ASN A 35 9.49 -8.28 -7.04
C ASN A 35 10.85 -7.78 -7.51
N TYR A 36 11.88 -7.96 -6.68
CA TYR A 36 13.27 -7.59 -6.97
C TYR A 36 14.24 -8.63 -6.42
N ILE A 37 15.50 -8.56 -6.86
CA ILE A 37 16.53 -9.55 -6.51
C ILE A 37 16.96 -9.40 -5.05
N TYR A 38 17.15 -8.16 -4.58
CA TYR A 38 17.38 -7.80 -3.18
C TYR A 38 17.19 -6.28 -3.03
N MET A 39 16.78 -5.81 -1.85
CA MET A 39 16.67 -4.39 -1.53
C MET A 39 17.84 -3.89 -0.67
N THR A 40 18.37 -2.72 -0.99
CA THR A 40 19.24 -1.95 -0.12
C THR A 40 18.45 -0.89 0.68
N ASN A 41 19.10 -0.26 1.66
CA ASN A 41 18.48 0.83 2.42
C ASN A 41 18.21 2.07 1.56
N ASP A 42 19.03 2.34 0.55
CA ASP A 42 18.81 3.47 -0.36
C ASP A 42 17.56 3.22 -1.22
N ASP A 43 17.38 1.98 -1.69
CA ASP A 43 16.18 1.55 -2.42
C ASP A 43 14.90 1.70 -1.58
N ASN A 44 14.99 1.61 -0.24
CA ASN A 44 13.82 1.82 0.65
C ASN A 44 13.30 3.23 0.56
N ASN A 45 14.18 4.22 0.52
CA ASN A 45 13.76 5.62 0.44
C ASN A 45 13.11 5.91 -0.92
N ASP A 46 13.68 5.39 -2.00
CA ASP A 46 13.14 5.58 -3.35
C ASP A 46 11.77 4.91 -3.54
N ILE A 47 11.60 3.67 -3.06
CA ILE A 47 10.30 2.98 -3.11
C ILE A 47 9.27 3.70 -2.23
N LEU A 48 9.66 4.16 -1.04
CA LEU A 48 8.77 4.94 -0.17
C LEU A 48 8.34 6.25 -0.84
N GLU A 49 9.24 6.95 -1.52
CA GLU A 49 8.90 8.16 -2.29
C GLU A 49 7.87 7.84 -3.38
N LYS A 50 8.08 6.75 -4.15
CA LYS A 50 7.11 6.31 -5.16
C LYS A 50 5.78 5.92 -4.54
N PHE A 51 5.76 5.22 -3.42
CA PHE A 51 4.52 4.82 -2.74
C PHE A 51 3.77 6.03 -2.17
N ASN A 52 4.47 7.07 -1.72
CA ASN A 52 3.83 8.33 -1.32
C ASN A 52 3.10 8.99 -2.50
N GLN A 53 3.56 8.81 -3.74
CA GLN A 53 2.84 9.32 -4.92
C GLN A 53 1.49 8.62 -5.15
N PHE A 54 1.27 7.46 -4.53
CA PHE A 54 -0.04 6.82 -4.54
C PHE A 54 -0.98 7.46 -3.51
N GLN A 55 -0.52 8.16 -2.48
CA GLN A 55 -1.38 8.78 -1.45
C GLN A 55 -2.02 10.07 -1.97
N THR A 56 -2.96 9.94 -2.91
CA THR A 56 -3.71 11.05 -3.52
C THR A 56 -5.17 11.03 -3.10
N ASP A 57 -5.85 12.17 -3.21
CA ASP A 57 -7.29 12.32 -2.89
C ASP A 57 -8.21 11.40 -3.71
N PHE A 58 -7.70 10.84 -4.81
CA PHE A 58 -8.42 9.87 -5.65
C PHE A 58 -9.01 8.69 -4.84
N TRP A 59 -8.30 8.22 -3.81
CA TRP A 59 -8.78 7.08 -3.01
C TRP A 59 -9.87 7.48 -2.01
N ILE A 60 -9.83 8.74 -1.55
CA ILE A 60 -10.81 9.29 -0.62
C ILE A 60 -12.21 9.31 -1.24
N GLU A 61 -12.31 9.73 -2.51
CA GLU A 61 -13.58 9.71 -3.27
C GLU A 61 -14.18 8.31 -3.43
N LYS A 62 -13.34 7.28 -3.40
CA LYS A 62 -13.73 5.86 -3.48
C LYS A 62 -13.97 5.23 -2.11
N HIS A 63 -13.81 5.99 -1.02
CA HIS A 63 -13.77 5.49 0.35
C HIS A 63 -12.78 4.31 0.48
N TRP A 64 -11.63 4.39 -0.17
CA TRP A 64 -10.55 3.41 -0.07
C TRP A 64 -9.32 4.09 0.52
N TYR A 65 -8.49 3.32 1.21
CA TYR A 65 -7.17 3.77 1.63
C TYR A 65 -6.09 2.83 1.09
N ILE A 66 -4.86 3.34 1.03
CA ILE A 66 -3.72 2.61 0.49
C ILE A 66 -2.80 2.22 1.63
N GLU A 67 -2.52 0.93 1.74
CA GLU A 67 -1.45 0.39 2.59
C GLU A 67 -0.33 -0.16 1.71
N TYR A 68 0.87 -0.24 2.27
CA TYR A 68 2.03 -0.82 1.60
C TYR A 68 2.80 -1.76 2.54
N GLU A 69 3.48 -2.71 1.94
CA GLU A 69 4.34 -3.68 2.60
C GLU A 69 5.71 -3.68 1.91
N LEU A 70 6.78 -3.62 2.69
CA LEU A 70 8.16 -3.68 2.21
C LEU A 70 8.82 -4.94 2.78
N SER A 71 9.52 -5.68 1.93
CA SER A 71 10.31 -6.85 2.33
C SER A 71 11.68 -6.83 1.65
N TYR A 72 12.52 -7.81 1.95
CA TYR A 72 13.86 -7.88 1.35
C TYR A 72 13.88 -8.23 -0.14
N TYR A 73 12.78 -8.78 -0.67
CA TYR A 73 12.68 -9.30 -2.05
C TYR A 73 11.46 -8.78 -2.82
N SER A 74 10.54 -8.12 -2.13
CA SER A 74 9.35 -7.58 -2.76
C SER A 74 8.74 -6.44 -1.97
N SER A 75 8.12 -5.53 -2.69
CA SER A 75 7.27 -4.50 -2.14
C SER A 75 5.87 -4.67 -2.70
N SER A 76 4.86 -4.30 -1.94
CA SER A 76 3.50 -4.33 -2.43
C SER A 76 2.70 -3.13 -1.94
N ILE A 77 1.75 -2.72 -2.77
CA ILE A 77 0.79 -1.68 -2.44
C ILE A 77 -0.61 -2.22 -2.68
N TYR A 78 -1.51 -2.01 -1.75
CA TYR A 78 -2.86 -2.53 -1.83
C TYR A 78 -3.91 -1.55 -1.33
N THR A 79 -5.07 -1.57 -1.99
CA THR A 79 -6.24 -0.78 -1.61
C THR A 79 -7.06 -1.54 -0.58
N VAL A 80 -7.43 -0.88 0.51
CA VAL A 80 -8.36 -1.43 1.49
C VAL A 80 -9.65 -0.60 1.50
N PRO A 81 -10.80 -1.23 1.26
CA PRO A 81 -12.09 -0.57 1.38
C PRO A 81 -12.36 -0.09 2.81
N TYR A 82 -12.87 1.12 2.98
CA TYR A 82 -13.19 1.67 4.30
C TYR A 82 -14.24 0.83 5.05
N THR A 83 -15.17 0.19 4.32
CA THR A 83 -16.14 -0.77 4.87
C THR A 83 -15.52 -2.02 5.47
N LEU A 84 -14.25 -2.34 5.13
CA LEU A 84 -13.48 -3.40 5.76
C LEU A 84 -12.65 -2.90 6.96
N ASN A 85 -12.40 -1.59 7.05
CA ASN A 85 -11.71 -0.99 8.20
C ASN A 85 -12.64 -0.78 9.41
N SER A 86 -13.95 -0.69 9.20
CA SER A 86 -14.95 -0.63 10.29
C SER A 86 -15.00 -1.90 11.15
N PHE A 87 -14.30 -2.97 10.76
CA PHE A 87 -14.15 -4.20 11.56
C PHE A 87 -12.86 -4.24 12.39
N LYS A 88 -11.96 -3.25 12.27
CA LYS A 88 -10.89 -3.07 13.26
C LYS A 88 -11.49 -2.39 14.49
N LEU A 89 -12.12 -3.19 15.35
CA LEU A 89 -12.44 -2.78 16.71
C LEU A 89 -11.14 -2.28 17.35
N GLU A 90 -11.08 -1.02 17.76
CA GLU A 90 -10.03 -0.58 18.67
C GLU A 90 -10.10 -1.49 19.90
N ILE A 91 -9.04 -2.23 20.18
CA ILE A 91 -8.92 -3.00 21.43
C ILE A 91 -8.76 -1.96 22.54
N SER A 92 -9.88 -1.44 23.04
CA SER A 92 -9.91 -0.69 24.29
C SER A 92 -9.82 -1.70 25.45
N THR A 93 -8.62 -2.25 25.66
CA THR A 93 -8.32 -2.90 26.95
C THR A 93 -8.14 -1.83 28.03
N GLN A 94 -9.18 -1.03 28.29
CA GLN A 94 -9.31 -0.37 29.57
C GLN A 94 -9.79 -1.42 30.58
N ARG A 95 -8.82 -2.05 31.24
CA ARG A 95 -9.08 -2.84 32.45
C ARG A 95 -9.44 -1.88 33.57
N TYR A 96 -10.72 -1.77 33.87
CA TYR A 96 -11.18 -1.17 35.11
C TYR A 96 -11.01 -2.20 36.22
N TRP A 97 -10.12 -1.89 37.16
CA TRP A 97 -10.00 -2.64 38.40
C TRP A 97 -11.11 -2.17 39.34
N ASN A 98 -11.94 -3.08 39.84
CA ASN A 98 -12.81 -2.77 40.97
C ASN A 98 -11.92 -2.55 42.19
N GLN A 99 -11.96 -1.34 42.75
CA GLN A 99 -11.43 -1.09 44.09
C GLN A 99 -12.38 -1.74 45.09
N PHE A 100 -11.91 -2.79 45.77
CA PHE A 100 -12.44 -3.28 47.04
C PHE A 100 -11.41 -3.00 48.12
#